data_AF-A0A1I6GIA2-F1
#
_entry.id   AF-A0A1I6GIA2-F1
#
_cell.length_a   1.000
_cell.length_b   1.000
_cell.length_c   1.000
_cell.angle_alpha   90.00
_cell.angle_beta   90.00
_cell.angle_gamma   90.00
#
_symmetry.space_group_name_H-M   'P 1'
#
loop_
_entity.id
_entity.type
_entity.pdbx_description
1 polymer ?
#
loop_
_entity_poly.entity_id
_entity_poly.type
_entity_poly.pdbx_seq_one_letter_code
_entity_poly.pdbx_strand_id
1 'polypeptide(L)'
;MSAEDTVAIVINLDDTIQRQAFRCPRGHANWEPVNHHWWCQTCASSWDVDAEFTLLTDHRDRQQYRREEVQLRYGDGTPYKEAASD
;
A
#
# COMPACT_ATOMS: atom_id res chain seq x y z
N MET A 1 2.16 -6.57 25.15
CA MET A 1 2.91 -6.03 24.00
C MET A 1 1.86 -5.48 23.06
N SER A 2 1.65 -4.17 23.08
CA SER A 2 0.52 -3.53 22.41
C SER A 2 0.80 -3.43 20.91
N ALA A 3 -0.10 -4.00 20.10
CA ALA A 3 -0.02 -4.04 18.63
C ALA A 3 -0.32 -2.70 17.94
N GLU A 4 -0.20 -1.59 18.69
CA GLU A 4 -0.60 -0.24 18.24
C GLU A 4 0.59 0.56 17.67
N ASP A 5 1.81 0.04 17.76
CA ASP A 5 3.05 0.76 17.42
C ASP A 5 3.71 0.31 16.10
N THR A 6 3.11 -0.60 15.34
CA THR A 6 3.69 -1.08 14.07
C THR A 6 3.39 -0.18 12.87
N VAL A 7 2.49 0.81 12.98
CA VAL A 7 2.15 1.71 11.88
C VAL A 7 3.24 2.77 11.72
N ALA A 8 4.10 2.58 10.72
CA ALA A 8 5.15 3.54 10.37
C ALA A 8 4.61 4.72 9.53
N ILE A 9 3.57 4.50 8.71
CA ILE A 9 3.06 5.55 7.81
C ILE A 9 1.56 5.45 7.54
N VAL A 10 0.94 6.61 7.36
CA VAL A 10 -0.48 6.74 7.00
C VAL A 10 -0.62 7.27 5.58
N ILE A 11 -1.34 6.55 4.73
CA ILE A 11 -1.61 6.95 3.33
C ILE A 11 -3.09 7.29 3.19
N ASN A 12 -3.36 8.52 2.76
CA ASN A 12 -4.66 8.99 2.36
C ASN A 12 -4.93 8.57 0.91
N LEU A 13 -5.96 7.74 0.71
CA LEU A 13 -6.38 7.22 -0.59
C LEU A 13 -7.04 8.29 -1.47
N ASP A 14 -7.61 9.33 -0.88
CA ASP A 14 -8.20 10.48 -1.60
C ASP A 14 -7.12 11.46 -2.08
N ASP A 15 -5.96 11.48 -1.40
CA ASP A 15 -4.81 12.27 -1.81
C ASP A 15 -4.04 11.59 -2.95
N THR A 16 -4.38 11.98 -4.17
CA THR A 16 -3.75 11.44 -5.38
C THR A 16 -2.23 11.68 -5.44
N ILE A 17 -1.70 12.74 -4.83
CA ILE A 17 -0.26 13.06 -4.84
C ILE A 17 0.47 12.15 -3.86
N GLN A 18 -0.10 11.93 -2.68
CA GLN A 18 0.44 10.99 -1.71
C GLN A 18 0.37 9.58 -2.24
N ARG A 19 -0.76 9.14 -2.78
CA ARG A 19 -0.90 7.79 -3.36
C ARG A 19 0.11 7.53 -4.47
N GLN A 20 0.36 8.50 -5.35
CA GLN A 20 1.34 8.37 -6.45
C GLN A 20 2.81 8.43 -6.00
N ALA A 21 3.08 8.96 -4.79
CA ALA A 21 4.42 8.93 -4.22
C ALA A 21 4.84 7.50 -3.85
N PHE A 22 3.88 6.67 -3.43
CA PHE A 22 4.12 5.26 -3.17
C PHE A 22 4.04 4.44 -4.46
N ARG A 23 4.96 3.49 -4.57
CA ARG A 23 5.13 2.67 -5.77
C ARG A 23 5.37 1.22 -5.39
N CYS A 24 4.98 0.32 -6.29
CA CYS A 24 5.37 -1.08 -6.22
C CYS A 24 6.91 -1.20 -6.36
N PRO A 25 7.52 -2.33 -5.98
CA PRO A 25 8.97 -2.53 -6.06
C PRO A 25 9.55 -2.35 -7.49
N ARG A 26 8.69 -2.37 -8.52
CA ARG A 26 9.07 -2.13 -9.91
C ARG A 26 8.93 -0.66 -10.34
N GLY A 27 8.34 0.19 -9.49
CA GLY A 27 8.22 1.63 -9.72
C GLY A 27 6.86 2.11 -10.24
N HIS A 28 5.83 1.26 -10.27
CA HIS A 28 4.48 1.63 -10.68
C HIS A 28 3.66 2.21 -9.51
N ALA A 29 2.88 3.25 -9.76
CA ALA A 29 2.00 3.86 -8.77
C ALA A 29 0.59 3.23 -8.72
N ASN A 30 0.28 2.29 -9.61
CA ASN A 30 -1.05 1.67 -9.70
C ASN A 30 -1.14 0.43 -8.81
N TRP A 31 -1.03 0.66 -7.50
CA TRP A 31 -1.14 -0.37 -6.47
C TRP A 31 -2.47 -0.27 -5.72
N GLU A 32 -2.92 -1.42 -5.22
CA GLU A 32 -4.16 -1.61 -4.47
C GLU A 32 -3.90 -2.55 -3.28
N PRO A 33 -4.48 -2.31 -2.11
CA PRO A 33 -4.45 -3.25 -1.00
C PRO A 33 -5.32 -4.48 -1.31
N VAL A 34 -4.76 -5.68 -1.21
CA VAL A 34 -5.48 -6.95 -1.38
C VAL A 34 -5.04 -7.91 -0.28
N ASN A 35 -5.95 -8.26 0.63
CA ASN A 35 -5.80 -9.28 1.69
C ASN A 35 -4.35 -9.44 2.21
N HIS A 36 -3.95 -8.56 3.13
CA HIS A 36 -2.61 -8.55 3.75
C HIS A 36 -1.42 -8.33 2.80
N HIS A 37 -1.67 -8.11 1.51
CA HIS A 37 -0.66 -7.83 0.49
C HIS A 37 -1.04 -6.58 -0.31
N TRP A 38 -0.10 -6.13 -1.13
CA TRP A 38 -0.31 -5.13 -2.16
C TRP A 38 -0.39 -5.83 -3.50
N TRP A 39 -1.28 -5.35 -4.34
CA TRP A 39 -1.44 -5.79 -5.70
C TRP A 39 -1.17 -4.64 -6.64
N CYS A 40 -0.47 -4.88 -7.75
CA CYS A 40 -0.26 -3.87 -8.78
C CYS A 40 -0.92 -4.31 -10.08
N GLN A 41 -1.93 -3.57 -10.52
CA GLN A 41 -2.64 -3.84 -11.77
C GLN A 41 -1.71 -3.81 -12.99
N THR A 42 -0.70 -2.94 -13.00
CA THR A 42 0.28 -2.87 -14.10
C THR A 42 1.15 -4.12 -14.15
N CYS A 43 1.58 -4.62 -12.99
CA CYS A 43 2.32 -5.88 -12.91
C CYS A 43 1.44 -7.07 -13.28
N ALA A 44 0.17 -7.08 -12.86
CA ALA A 44 -0.80 -8.13 -13.21
C ALA A 44 -1.07 -8.23 -14.72
N SER A 45 -0.94 -7.13 -15.44
CA SER A 45 -1.05 -7.13 -16.91
C SER A 45 0.18 -7.71 -17.61
N SER A 46 1.29 -7.92 -16.89
CA SER A 46 2.52 -8.53 -17.42
C SER A 46 2.57 -10.01 -17.04
N TRP A 47 2.94 -10.87 -18.00
CA TRP A 47 2.93 -12.32 -17.83
C TRP A 47 4.19 -12.87 -17.13
N ASP A 48 5.19 -12.02 -16.90
CA ASP A 48 6.53 -12.40 -16.44
C ASP A 48 6.80 -11.99 -14.99
N VAL A 49 5.86 -11.27 -14.34
CA VAL A 49 6.09 -10.69 -13.02
C VAL A 49 4.91 -10.94 -12.09
N ASP A 50 5.25 -11.17 -10.82
CA ASP A 50 4.25 -11.20 -9.75
C ASP A 50 3.65 -9.81 -9.54
N ALA A 51 2.32 -9.78 -9.52
CA ALA A 51 1.56 -8.58 -9.23
C ALA A 51 1.41 -8.32 -7.73
N GLU A 52 1.59 -9.37 -6.93
CA GLU A 52 1.43 -9.37 -5.48
C GLU A 52 2.77 -9.13 -4.79
N PHE A 53 2.78 -8.26 -3.79
CA PHE A 53 3.98 -7.92 -3.04
C PHE A 53 3.62 -7.38 -1.66
N THR A 54 4.53 -7.48 -0.69
CA THR A 54 4.28 -7.04 0.69
C THR A 54 4.89 -5.66 1.01
N LEU A 55 5.80 -5.17 0.16
CA LEU A 55 6.58 -3.96 0.38
C LEU A 55 6.18 -2.82 -0.56
N LEU A 56 5.66 -1.74 0.01
CA LEU A 56 5.40 -0.49 -0.68
C LEU A 56 6.64 0.39 -0.63
N THR A 57 7.09 0.94 -1.76
CA THR A 57 8.25 1.82 -1.82
C THR A 57 7.79 3.27 -1.89
N ASP A 58 8.15 4.07 -0.90
CA ASP A 58 7.97 5.52 -0.96
C ASP A 58 9.05 6.14 -1.84
N HIS A 59 8.65 6.90 -2.87
CA HIS A 59 9.59 7.54 -3.79
C HIS A 59 10.21 8.83 -3.22
N ARG A 60 9.63 9.43 -2.17
CA ARG A 60 10.10 10.71 -1.60
C ARG A 60 11.39 10.48 -0.82
N ASP A 61 11.38 9.48 0.06
CA ASP A 61 12.46 9.14 0.97
C ASP A 61 13.18 7.84 0.57
N ARG A 62 12.71 7.17 -0.49
CA ARG A 62 13.22 5.85 -0.95
C ARG A 62 13.13 4.76 0.12
N GLN A 63 12.20 4.92 1.05
CA GLN A 63 11.96 3.99 2.13
C GLN A 63 10.96 2.92 1.70
N GLN A 64 11.17 1.69 2.17
CA GLN A 64 10.24 0.59 1.95
C GLN A 64 9.45 0.33 3.24
N TYR A 65 8.14 0.13 3.09
CA TYR A 65 7.20 -0.13 4.17
C TYR A 65 6.43 -1.41 3.88
N ARG A 66 6.31 -2.29 4.86
CA ARG A 66 5.45 -3.48 4.75
C ARG A 66 3.98 -3.10 4.82
N ARG A 67 3.10 -3.95 4.29
CA ARG A 67 1.64 -3.79 4.41
C ARG A 67 1.19 -3.56 5.86
N GLU A 68 1.74 -4.30 6.82
CA GLU A 68 1.43 -4.17 8.25
C GLU A 68 1.86 -2.82 8.85
N GLU A 69 2.86 -2.17 8.25
CA GLU A 69 3.40 -0.88 8.68
C GLU A 69 2.67 0.32 8.07
N VAL A 70 1.76 0.06 7.12
CA VAL A 70 1.03 1.08 6.37
C VAL A 70 -0.42 1.10 6.81
N GLN A 71 -0.89 2.25 7.28
CA GLN A 71 -2.31 2.48 7.55
C GLN A 71 -2.93 3.29 6.42
N LEU A 72 -3.93 2.73 5.77
CA LEU A 72 -4.69 3.42 4.73
C LEU A 72 -5.87 4.16 5.35
N ARG A 73 -6.14 5.39 4.90
CA ARG A 73 -7.29 6.19 5.32
C ARG A 73 -7.93 6.85 4.10
N TYR A 74 -9.21 7.17 4.21
CA TYR A 74 -9.90 8.00 3.24
C TYR A 74 -9.75 9.49 3.59
N GLY A 75 -10.10 10.37 2.65
CA GLY A 75 -9.97 11.83 2.82
C GLY A 75 -10.76 12.39 4.00
N ASP A 76 -11.83 11.72 4.41
CA ASP A 76 -12.65 12.07 5.58
C ASP A 76 -12.04 11.58 6.92
N GLY A 77 -10.90 10.87 6.87
CA GLY A 77 -10.22 10.33 8.04
C GLY A 77 -10.66 8.92 8.43
N THR A 78 -11.68 8.35 7.77
CA THR A 78 -12.10 6.96 7.99
C THR A 78 -10.94 6.00 7.66
N PRO A 79 -10.58 5.08 8.58
CA PRO A 79 -9.58 4.06 8.29
C PRO A 79 -10.12 3.10 7.23
N TYR A 80 -9.30 2.78 6.23
CA TYR A 80 -9.57 1.69 5.32
C TYR A 80 -9.59 0.40 6.11
N LYS A 81 -10.75 -0.27 6.12
CA LYS A 81 -10.88 -1.61 6.67
C LYS A 81 -11.01 -2.55 5.48
N GLU A 82 -10.00 -3.40 5.29
CA GLU A 82 -10.17 -4.60 4.50
C GLU A 82 -11.38 -5.32 5.11
N ALA A 83 -12.41 -5.59 4.32
CA ALA A 83 -13.51 -6.40 4.79
C ALA A 83 -12.88 -7.72 5.26
N ALA A 84 -12.88 -7.96 6.57
CA ALA A 84 -12.38 -9.20 7.12
C ALA A 84 -13.16 -10.32 6.43
N SER A 85 -12.53 -11.02 5.49
CA SER A 85 -13.07 -12.27 4.98
C SER A 85 -12.97 -13.26 6.14
N ASP A 86 -14.12 -13.51 6.77
CA ASP A 86 -14.38 -14.61 7.69
C ASP A 86 -14.24 -15.96 6.97
#